data_AF-A0AAJ1BKE1-F1
#
_entry.id   AF-A0AAJ1BKE1-F1
#
_cell.length_a   1.000
_cell.length_b   1.000
_cell.length_c   1.000
_cell.angle_alpha   90.00
_cell.angle_beta   90.00
_cell.angle_gamma   90.00
#
_symmetry.space_group_name_H-M   'P 1'
#
loop_
_entity.id
_entity.type
_entity.pdbx_description
1 polymer ?
#
loop_
_entity_poly.entity_id
_entity_poly.type
_entity_poly.pdbx_seq_one_letter_code
_entity_poly.pdbx_strand_id
1 'polypeptide(L)' 'MTIQTEHEIALGDWRIYIEPNPDRYRGGLMWWIFKDDGIWDDGLAWTTEEAESAVIKAMTSIQCSEM' A
#
# COMPACT_ATOMS: atom_id res chain seq x y z
N MET A 1 -9.13 15.57 13.67
CA MET A 1 -7.71 15.29 13.38
C MET A 1 -7.74 14.58 12.04
N THR A 2 -7.53 15.33 10.96
CA THR A 2 -7.65 14.81 9.60
C THR A 2 -6.36 14.06 9.32
N ILE A 3 -6.40 12.73 9.31
CA ILE A 3 -5.28 11.91 8.84
C ILE A 3 -5.18 12.26 7.36
N GLN A 4 -4.14 13.01 7.01
CA GLN A 4 -3.82 13.26 5.62
C GLN A 4 -3.30 11.92 5.09
N THR A 5 -4.09 11.27 4.24
CA THR A 5 -3.65 10.13 3.44
C THR A 5 -2.46 10.61 2.61
N GLU A 6 -1.23 10.26 3.01
CA GLU A 6 -0.05 10.94 2.47
C GLU A 6 0.21 10.59 1.00
N HIS A 7 -0.24 9.44 0.50
CA HIS A 7 -0.17 9.11 -0.93
C HIS A 7 -1.31 8.18 -1.36
N GLU A 8 -2.20 8.66 -2.24
CA GLU A 8 -3.15 7.82 -3.00
C GLU A 8 -2.65 7.69 -4.43
N ILE A 9 -2.35 6.46 -4.85
CA ILE A 9 -1.98 6.15 -6.24
C ILE A 9 -3.13 5.33 -6.84
N ALA A 10 -3.87 5.94 -7.77
CA ALA A 10 -4.92 5.27 -8.55
C ALA A 10 -4.33 4.76 -9.87
N LEU A 11 -4.34 3.46 -10.07
CA LEU A 11 -3.86 2.79 -11.31
C LEU A 11 -4.99 1.93 -11.87
N GLY A 12 -5.93 2.53 -12.60
CA GLY A 12 -7.14 1.81 -13.06
C GLY A 12 -8.07 1.49 -11.89
N ASP A 13 -8.45 0.22 -11.73
CA ASP A 13 -9.30 -0.28 -10.64
C ASP A 13 -8.55 -0.52 -9.31
N TRP A 14 -7.27 -0.16 -9.27
CA TRP A 14 -6.39 -0.37 -8.13
C TRP A 14 -6.25 0.90 -7.29
N ARG A 15 -6.38 0.76 -5.98
CA ARG A 15 -6.14 1.84 -5.00
C ARG A 15 -5.08 1.42 -4.00
N ILE A 16 -4.07 2.26 -3.82
CA ILE A 16 -3.00 2.01 -2.88
C ILE A 16 -3.07 3.04 -1.77
N TYR A 17 -3.01 2.57 -0.53
CA TYR A 17 -2.95 3.40 0.67
C TYR A 17 -1.67 3.10 1.44
N ILE A 18 -0.97 4.14 1.88
CA ILE A 18 0.16 4.05 2.80
C ILE A 18 -0.13 4.98 3.97
N GLU A 19 -0.18 4.43 5.18
CA GLU A 19 -0.47 5.20 6.40
C GLU A 19 0.51 4.84 7.53
N PRO A 20 0.77 5.77 8.47
CA PRO A 20 1.51 5.46 9.69
C PRO A 20 0.87 4.30 10.44
N ASN A 21 1.69 3.36 10.92
CA ASN A 21 1.18 2.29 11.77
C ASN A 21 0.60 2.90 13.07
N PRO A 22 -0.71 2.72 13.37
CA PRO A 22 -1.32 3.21 14.59
C PRO A 22 -0.82 2.44 15.82
N ASP A 23 -0.18 1.28 15.63
CA ASP A 23 0.50 0.56 16.70
C ASP A 23 1.71 1.35 17.19
N ARG A 24 1.58 1.89 18.40
CA ARG A 24 2.62 2.70 19.05
C ARG A 24 3.87 1.92 19.45
N TYR A 25 3.81 0.58 19.45
CA TYR A 25 4.92 -0.31 19.78
C TYR A 25 5.62 -0.86 18.53
N ARG A 26 4.88 -0.96 17.43
CA ARG A 26 5.38 -1.35 16.11
C ARG A 26 5.35 -0.10 15.23
N GLY A 27 6.32 0.79 15.38
CA GLY A 27 6.45 1.94 14.46
C GLY A 27 6.52 1.50 12.98
N GLY A 28 6.57 2.46 12.07
CA GLY A 28 6.61 2.21 10.63
C GLY A 28 5.32 2.62 9.94
N LEU A 29 5.10 2.06 8.76
CA LEU A 29 4.03 2.37 7.82
C LEU A 29 3.31 1.08 7.47
N MET A 30 1.99 1.12 7.45
CA MET A 30 1.16 0.10 6.85
C MET A 30 0.85 0.51 5.41
N TRP A 31 0.85 -0.47 4.52
CA TRP A 31 0.43 -0.28 3.15
C TRP A 31 -0.63 -1.30 2.79
N TRP A 32 -1.57 -0.90 1.93
CA TRP A 32 -2.64 -1.75 1.43
C TRP A 32 -2.85 -1.48 -0.05
N ILE A 33 -3.09 -2.55 -0.79
CA ILE A 33 -3.45 -2.55 -2.19
C ILE A 33 -4.87 -3.09 -2.28
N PHE A 34 -5.77 -2.28 -2.83
CA PHE A 34 -7.16 -2.65 -3.08
C PHE A 34 -7.39 -2.85 -4.56
N LYS A 35 -8.22 -3.85 -4.90
CA LYS A 35 -8.79 -4.05 -6.24
C LYS A 35 -10.31 -4.17 -6.09
N ASP A 36 -11.06 -3.47 -6.94
CA ASP A 36 -12.52 -3.41 -6.87
C ASP A 36 -13.00 -2.89 -5.50
N ASP A 37 -13.48 -3.79 -4.63
CA ASP A 37 -13.98 -3.52 -3.27
C ASP A 37 -13.24 -4.32 -2.17
N GLY A 38 -12.13 -4.99 -2.52
CA GLY A 38 -11.39 -5.87 -1.61
C GLY A 38 -9.92 -5.49 -1.41
N ILE A 39 -9.35 -5.86 -0.27
CA ILE A 39 -7.91 -5.85 -0.04
C ILE A 39 -7.31 -7.00 -0.84
N TRP A 40 -6.40 -6.68 -1.74
CA TRP A 40 -5.65 -7.63 -2.53
C TRP A 40 -4.37 -8.05 -1.81
N ASP A 41 -3.62 -7.09 -1.25
CA ASP A 41 -2.41 -7.34 -0.48
C ASP A 41 -2.17 -6.21 0.52
N ASP A 42 -1.50 -6.54 1.62
CA ASP A 42 -1.19 -5.60 2.69
C ASP A 42 0.10 -5.96 3.40
N GLY A 43 0.72 -4.96 4.01
CA GLY A 43 1.94 -5.19 4.76
C GLY A 43 2.42 -4.02 5.60
N LEU A 44 3.55 -4.26 6.25
CA LEU A 44 4.25 -3.32 7.09
C LEU A 44 5.63 -3.03 6.49
N ALA A 45 6.00 -1.76 6.50
CA ALA A 45 7.31 -1.26 6.08
C ALA A 45 7.83 -0.27 7.13
N TRP A 46 9.16 -0.10 7.23
CA TRP A 46 9.73 0.84 8.19
C TRP A 46 9.87 2.25 7.63
N THR A 47 9.98 2.38 6.31
CA THR A 47 10.11 3.66 5.60
C THR A 47 9.16 3.75 4.41
N THR A 48 8.88 4.98 3.95
CA THR A 48 8.01 5.21 2.78
C THR A 48 8.59 4.57 1.53
N GLU A 49 9.91 4.64 1.35
CA GLU A 49 10.61 4.00 0.23
C GLU A 49 10.45 2.47 0.23
N GLU A 50 10.50 1.83 1.41
CA GLU A 50 10.24 0.39 1.53
C GLU A 50 8.79 0.05 1.20
N ALA A 51 7.83 0.85 1.66
CA ALA A 51 6.42 0.68 1.37
C ALA A 51 6.14 0.82 -0.14
N GLU A 52 6.67 1.87 -0.77
CA GLU A 52 6.55 2.10 -2.21
C GLU A 52 7.20 0.97 -3.01
N SER A 53 8.39 0.51 -2.62
CA SER A 53 9.07 -0.61 -3.30
C SER A 53 8.26 -1.91 -3.19
N ALA A 54 7.68 -2.19 -2.02
CA ALA A 54 6.81 -3.35 -1.81
C ALA A 54 5.56 -3.28 -2.70
N VAL A 55 4.90 -2.11 -2.73
CA VAL A 55 3.73 -1.85 -3.58
C VAL A 55 4.07 -2.03 -5.06
N ILE A 56 5.16 -1.43 -5.54
CA ILE A 56 5.59 -1.55 -6.96
C ILE A 56 5.86 -3.02 -7.31
N LYS A 57 6.51 -3.76 -6.42
CA LYS A 57 6.80 -5.18 -6.62
C LYS A 57 5.52 -6.00 -6.68
N ALA A 58 4.58 -5.76 -5.78
CA ALA A 58 3.26 -6.39 -5.76
C ALA A 58 2.50 -6.11 -7.07
N MET A 59 2.41 -4.84 -7.49
CA MET A 59 1.76 -4.42 -8.75
C MET A 59 2.45 -4.99 -9.99
N THR A 60 3.77 -5.12 -10.00
CA THR A 60 4.51 -5.74 -11.12
C THR A 60 4.21 -7.24 -11.20
N SER A 61 4.10 -7.91 -10.06
CA SER A 61 3.71 -9.33 -10.01
C SER A 61 2.29 -9.55 -10.54
N ILE A 62 1.38 -8.61 -10.30
CA ILE A 62 0.01 -8.61 -10.83
C ILE A 62 0.05 -8.51 -12.36
N GLN A 63 0.73 -7.51 -12.91
CA GLN A 63 0.81 -7.30 -14.36
C GLN A 63 1.41 -8.50 -15.10
N CYS A 64 2.38 -9.19 -14.49
CA CYS A 64 2.95 -10.41 -15.07
C CYS A 64 2.05 -11.65 -14.96
N SER A 65 1.07 -11.66 -14.06
CA SER A 65 0.17 -12.81 -13.86
C SER A 65 -1.11 -12.75 -14.69
N GLU A 66 -1.50 -11.55 -15.15
CA GLU A 66 -2.66 -11.33 -16.03
C GLU A 66 -2.32 -11.39 -17.54
N MET A 67 -1.05 -11.70 -17.88
CA MET A 67 -0.61 -12.03 -19.25
C MET A 67 -0.70 -13.53 -19.53
#